data_AF-A0A5R2N0F3-F1
#
_entry.id   AF-A0A5R2N0F3-F1
#
_cell.length_a   1.000
_cell.length_b   1.000
_cell.length_c   1.000
_cell.angle_alpha   90.00
_cell.angle_beta   90.00
_cell.angle_gamma   90.00
#
_symmetry.space_group_name_H-M   'P 1'
#
loop_
_entity.id
_entity.type
_entity.pdbx_description
1 polymer ?
#
loop_
_entity_poly.entity_id
_entity_poly.type
_entity_poly.pdbx_seq_one_letter_code
_entity_poly.pdbx_strand_id
1 'polypeptide(L)' 'VMELHVSLTCAVQNGRYVEYIPQLDQLTGKRMRIEDGHALAPDEPGIGIDWDWDAVKSMSIAEFTTAITA' A
#
# COMPACT_ATOMS: atom_id res chain seq x y z
N VAL A 1 -1.63 -0.36 -6.97
CA VAL A 1 -0.49 -0.77 -6.11
C VAL A 1 -0.93 -1.97 -5.29
N MET A 2 -0.09 -2.98 -5.10
CA MET A 2 -0.54 -4.31 -4.65
C MET A 2 -0.98 -4.34 -3.19
N GLU A 3 -0.39 -3.49 -2.36
CA GLU A 3 -0.73 -3.27 -0.95
C GLU A 3 -2.18 -2.83 -0.77
N LEU A 4 -2.78 -2.10 -1.73
CA LEU A 4 -4.21 -1.80 -1.71
C LEU A 4 -5.06 -3.00 -2.17
N HIS A 5 -4.54 -3.79 -3.11
CA HIS A 5 -5.27 -4.89 -3.71
C HIS A 5 -5.51 -6.04 -2.72
N VAL A 6 -4.65 -6.24 -1.71
CA VAL A 6 -4.85 -7.32 -0.71
C VAL A 6 -6.21 -7.21 -0.01
N SER A 7 -6.60 -6.00 0.43
CA SER A 7 -7.89 -5.77 1.06
C SER A 7 -9.05 -6.05 0.10
N LEU A 8 -8.93 -5.62 -1.16
CA LEU A 8 -9.96 -5.85 -2.18
C LEU A 8 -10.11 -7.33 -2.52
N THR A 9 -9.00 -8.06 -2.64
CA THR A 9 -8.98 -9.50 -2.91
C THR A 9 -9.59 -10.28 -1.75
N CYS A 10 -9.28 -9.92 -0.50
CA CYS A 10 -9.86 -10.56 0.68
C CYS A 10 -11.35 -10.24 0.88
N ALA A 11 -11.84 -9.11 0.33
CA ALA A 11 -13.24 -8.69 0.49
C ALA A 11 -14.24 -9.42 -0.43
N VAL A 12 -13.77 -10.19 -1.41
CA VAL A 12 -14.64 -10.89 -2.39
C VAL A 12 -14.34 -12.38 -2.46
N GLN A 13 -15.37 -13.20 -2.60
CA GLN A 13 -15.23 -14.67 -2.60
C GLN A 13 -14.41 -15.21 -3.78
N ASN A 14 -14.32 -14.46 -4.88
CA ASN A 14 -13.59 -14.86 -6.07
C ASN A 14 -12.11 -14.39 -6.07
N GLY A 15 -11.67 -13.68 -5.04
CA GLY A 15 -10.27 -13.29 -4.88
C GLY A 15 -9.40 -14.50 -4.56
N ARG A 16 -8.35 -14.73 -5.34
CA ARG A 16 -7.47 -15.91 -5.16
C ARG A 16 -5.99 -15.58 -5.03
N TYR A 17 -5.53 -14.60 -5.79
CA TYR A 17 -4.12 -14.22 -5.85
C TYR A 17 -3.98 -12.72 -5.84
N VAL A 18 -2.87 -12.27 -5.28
CA VAL A 18 -2.34 -10.92 -5.46
C VAL A 18 -0.94 -11.07 -6.06
N GLU A 19 -0.63 -10.25 -7.04
CA GLU A 19 0.74 -10.06 -7.49
C GLU A 19 1.58 -9.46 -6.34
N TYR A 20 2.83 -9.89 -6.23
CA TYR A 20 3.78 -9.34 -5.26
C TYR A 20 4.92 -8.64 -5.99
N ILE A 21 4.90 -7.32 -5.96
CA ILE A 21 6.00 -6.45 -6.39
C ILE A 21 6.23 -5.45 -5.25
N PRO A 22 7.41 -5.42 -4.60
CA PRO A 22 7.70 -4.54 -3.46
C PRO A 22 7.96 -3.08 -3.90
N GLN A 23 7.02 -2.49 -4.65
CA GLN A 23 7.21 -1.19 -5.27
C GLN A 23 7.19 -0.05 -4.24
N LEU A 24 6.45 -0.21 -3.13
CA LEU A 24 6.32 0.82 -2.10
C LEU A 24 7.27 0.65 -0.92
N ASP A 25 8.13 -0.37 -0.90
CA ASP A 25 9.01 -0.68 0.24
C ASP A 25 9.90 0.50 0.69
N GLN A 26 10.21 1.44 -0.20
CA GLN A 26 11.00 2.63 0.11
C GLN A 26 10.17 3.83 0.59
N LEU A 27 8.85 3.74 0.45
CA LEU A 27 7.88 4.81 0.74
C LEU A 27 6.97 4.47 1.92
N THR A 28 7.12 3.30 2.54
CA THR A 28 6.28 2.84 3.65
C THR A 28 7.10 2.41 4.86
N GLY A 29 6.58 2.70 6.06
CA GLY A 29 7.19 2.27 7.32
C GLY A 29 7.02 0.77 7.60
N LYS A 30 6.03 0.14 6.96
CA LYS A 30 5.74 -1.29 7.03
C LYS A 30 5.52 -1.88 5.64
N ARG A 31 5.86 -3.16 5.50
CA ARG A 31 5.61 -3.95 4.29
C ARG A 31 4.30 -4.73 4.42
N MET A 32 3.74 -5.15 3.28
CA MET A 32 2.62 -6.09 3.25
C MET A 32 3.00 -7.39 3.97
N ARG A 33 2.14 -7.84 4.88
CA ARG A 33 2.37 -9.05 5.67
C ARG A 33 2.04 -10.28 4.82
N ILE A 34 2.99 -11.20 4.72
CA ILE A 34 2.84 -12.45 3.99
C ILE A 34 3.24 -13.59 4.94
N GLU A 35 2.33 -14.53 5.17
CA GLU A 35 2.52 -15.68 6.05
C GLU A 35 2.13 -16.96 5.29
N ASP A 36 3.00 -17.97 5.28
CA ASP A 36 2.78 -19.24 4.59
C ASP A 36 2.29 -19.10 3.14
N GLY A 37 2.84 -18.11 2.42
CA GLY A 37 2.48 -17.82 1.02
C GLY A 37 1.16 -17.06 0.83
N HIS A 38 0.51 -16.63 1.91
CA HIS A 38 -0.73 -15.87 1.89
C HIS A 38 -0.48 -14.42 2.27
N ALA A 39 -0.92 -13.49 1.42
CA ALA A 39 -0.97 -12.08 1.76
C ALA A 39 -2.12 -11.83 2.75
N LEU A 40 -1.85 -11.08 3.81
CA LEU A 40 -2.80 -10.80 4.86
C LEU A 40 -3.31 -9.37 4.74
N ALA A 41 -4.64 -9.24 4.72
CA ALA A 41 -5.26 -7.93 4.74
C ALA A 41 -4.97 -7.21 6.07
N PRO A 42 -4.77 -5.88 6.03
CA PRO A 42 -4.61 -5.05 7.21
C PRO A 42 -5.85 -5.13 8.10
N ASP A 43 -5.64 -5.07 9.41
CA ASP A 43 -6.69 -4.96 10.43
C ASP A 43 -6.94 -3.51 10.87
N GLU A 44 -6.03 -2.59 10.54
CA GLU A 44 -6.17 -1.17 10.84
C GLU A 44 -7.18 -0.48 9.89
N PRO A 45 -7.90 0.57 10.36
CA PRO A 45 -8.79 1.33 9.50
C PRO A 45 -8.09 2.01 8.31
N GLY A 46 -8.75 2.03 7.16
CA GLY A 46 -8.28 2.72 5.96
C GLY A 46 -7.74 1.76 4.91
N ILE A 47 -6.72 2.19 4.17
CA ILE A 47 -6.14 1.42 3.07
C ILE A 47 -4.97 0.51 3.49
N GLY A 48 -4.59 0.52 4.77
CA GLY A 48 -3.50 -0.32 5.31
C GLY A 48 -2.09 0.03 4.82
N ILE A 49 -1.89 1.24 4.30
CA ILE A 49 -0.57 1.72 3.89
C ILE A 49 -0.03 2.69 4.94
N ASP A 50 1.08 2.30 5.55
CA ASP A 50 1.82 3.10 6.52
C ASP A 50 2.82 4.01 5.78
N TRP A 51 2.34 5.14 5.25
CA TRP A 51 3.14 6.06 4.43
C TRP A 51 4.24 6.74 5.23
N ASP A 52 5.48 6.65 4.74
CA ASP A 52 6.56 7.54 5.14
C ASP A 52 6.46 8.84 4.33
N TRP A 53 5.80 9.84 4.92
CA TRP A 53 5.59 11.12 4.26
C TRP A 53 6.87 11.90 3.99
N ASP A 54 7.95 11.65 4.74
CA ASP A 54 9.22 12.33 4.49
C ASP A 54 9.96 11.67 3.32
N ALA A 55 9.92 10.34 3.20
CA ALA A 55 10.38 9.63 2.02
C ALA A 55 9.61 10.05 0.76
N VAL A 56 8.27 10.11 0.84
CA VAL A 56 7.41 10.57 -0.25
C VAL A 56 7.80 11.97 -0.70
N LYS A 57 7.93 12.94 0.23
CA LYS A 57 8.35 14.31 -0.09
C LYS A 57 9.73 14.34 -0.73
N SER A 58 10.69 13.54 -0.25
CA SER A 58 12.05 13.53 -0.77
C SER A 58 12.15 13.03 -2.23
N MET A 59 11.19 12.20 -2.66
CA MET A 59 11.11 11.64 -4.02
C MET A 59 10.07 12.35 -4.90
N SER A 60 9.37 13.35 -4.35
CA SER A 60 8.36 14.12 -5.07
C SER A 60 9.00 15.14 -6.00
N ILE A 61 8.43 15.30 -7.19
CA ILE A 61 8.83 16.33 -8.14
C ILE A 61 7.86 17.51 -7.99
N ALA A 62 8.39 18.72 -7.81
CA ALA A 62 7.60 19.92 -7.57
C ALA A 62 6.54 20.16 -8.68
N GLU A 63 6.88 19.88 -9.93
CA GLU A 63 5.98 19.96 -11.09
C GLU A 63 4.70 19.11 -10.92
N PHE A 64 4.81 17.93 -10.28
CA PHE A 64 3.70 17.00 -10.09
C PHE A 64 3.10 17.04 -8.67
N THR A 65 3.48 18.04 -7.87
CA THR A 65 3.03 18.17 -6.47
C THR A 65 2.07 19.33 -6.34
N THR A 66 0.90 19.09 -5.74
CA THR A 66 -0.09 20.14 -5.45
C THR A 66 -0.76 19.87 -4.11
N ALA A 67 -0.87 20.91 -3.29
CA ALA A 67 -1.63 20.88 -2.06
C ALA A 67 -3.09 21.24 -2.35
N ILE A 68 -4.01 20.35 -2.00
CA ILE A 68 -5.45 20.59 -2.09
C ILE A 68 -5.91 21.11 -0.73
N THR A 69 -6.45 22.33 -0.68
CA THR A 69 -7.04 22.93 0.52
C THR A 69 -8.56 23.04 0.34
N ALA A 70 -9.31 22.90 1.44
CA ALA A 70 -10.77 23.05 1.46
C ALA A 70 -11.21 24.52 1.28
#